data_AF-A0A8U0P9I3-F1
#
_entry.id   AF-A0A8U0P9I3-F1
#
_cell.length_a   1.000
_cell.length_b   1.000
_cell.length_c   1.000
_cell.angle_alpha   90.00
_cell.angle_beta   90.00
_cell.angle_gamma   90.00
#
_symmetry.space_group_name_H-M   'P 1'
#
loop_
_entity.id
_entity.type
_entity.pdbx_description
1 polymer ?
#
loop_
_entity_poly.entity_id
_entity_poly.type
_entity_poly.pdbx_seq_one_letter_code
_entity_poly.pdbx_strand_id
1 'polypeptide(L)'
;MNSLQAVFLVALGLSVAQATNLNYRALWQFRNMILCTMPDSWPILDYADYGCYCGKGGSGTPVDELDRCCEVHDRCYSDAMQHDKCWPIIDNPYTESYAYDCDENLRKVTCKSNNDACEMFICECDRKAADCFARSPWNPEHEHFPSSSCQ
;
A
#
# COMPACT_ATOMS: atom_id res chain seq x y z
N MET A 1 -31.20 -55.92 13.36
CA MET A 1 -30.62 -55.02 12.34
C MET A 1 -30.21 -53.73 13.05
N ASN A 2 -28.99 -53.28 12.77
CA ASN A 2 -28.05 -52.72 13.73
C ASN A 2 -28.28 -51.26 14.13
N SER A 3 -28.18 -51.01 15.44
CA SER A 3 -28.14 -49.71 16.12
C SER A 3 -26.81 -48.94 15.96
N LEU A 4 -26.22 -48.90 14.76
CA LEU A 4 -24.84 -48.42 14.56
C LEU A 4 -24.60 -47.51 13.34
N GLN A 5 -25.63 -46.89 12.76
CA GLN A 5 -25.44 -46.04 11.56
C GLN A 5 -25.91 -44.58 11.67
N ALA A 6 -26.38 -44.13 12.83
CA ALA A 6 -26.95 -42.78 12.97
C ALA A 6 -26.05 -41.78 13.73
N VAL A 7 -24.75 -42.07 13.94
CA VAL A 7 -23.84 -41.18 14.71
C VAL A 7 -22.67 -40.65 13.87
N PHE A 8 -22.55 -41.04 12.60
CA PHE A 8 -21.37 -40.69 11.78
C PHE A 8 -21.67 -39.80 10.56
N LEU A 9 -22.59 -38.83 10.70
CA LEU A 9 -22.78 -37.79 9.68
C LEU A 9 -22.98 -36.39 10.30
N VAL A 10 -22.24 -36.07 11.37
CA VAL A 10 -22.13 -34.69 11.90
C VAL A 10 -20.68 -34.25 11.91
N ALA A 11 -19.97 -34.46 10.80
CA ALA A 11 -18.57 -34.04 10.66
C ALA A 11 -18.22 -33.54 9.24
N LEU A 12 -19.19 -32.97 8.52
CA LEU A 12 -18.94 -32.23 7.27
C LEU A 12 -19.51 -30.81 7.41
N GLY A 13 -19.01 -30.12 8.43
CA GLY A 13 -19.28 -28.71 8.70
C GLY A 13 -18.07 -28.03 9.31
N LEU A 14 -16.86 -28.50 8.97
CA LEU A 14 -15.67 -27.68 9.15
C LEU A 14 -15.66 -26.68 7.99
N SER A 15 -16.40 -25.58 8.15
CA SER A 15 -16.07 -24.35 7.47
C SER A 15 -14.63 -24.02 7.87
N VAL A 16 -13.68 -24.44 7.05
CA VAL A 16 -12.34 -23.87 7.08
C VAL A 16 -12.56 -22.41 6.77
N ALA A 17 -12.57 -21.57 7.80
CA ALA A 17 -12.29 -20.16 7.61
C ALA A 17 -10.89 -20.14 6.98
N GLN A 18 -10.84 -20.05 5.66
CA GLN A 18 -9.62 -19.67 4.98
C GLN A 18 -9.36 -18.26 5.48
N ALA A 19 -8.51 -18.15 6.50
CA ALA A 19 -7.81 -16.91 6.76
C ALA A 19 -7.09 -16.59 5.45
N THR A 20 -7.66 -15.70 4.66
CA THR A 20 -6.99 -15.17 3.49
C THR A 20 -5.71 -14.54 4.03
N ASN A 21 -4.57 -15.16 3.74
CA ASN A 21 -3.28 -14.50 3.91
C ASN A 21 -3.32 -13.31 2.94
N LEU A 22 -3.79 -12.16 3.43
CA LEU A 22 -3.71 -10.91 2.70
C LEU A 22 -2.23 -10.63 2.50
N ASN A 23 -1.74 -10.97 1.31
CA ASN A 23 -0.34 -10.85 0.97
C ASN A 23 -0.11 -9.40 0.55
N TYR A 24 0.40 -8.57 1.46
CA TYR A 24 0.68 -7.15 1.23
C TYR A 24 1.92 -6.92 0.35
N ARG A 25 2.06 -7.68 -0.74
CA ARG A 25 3.24 -7.65 -1.62
C ARG A 25 3.48 -6.25 -2.18
N ALA A 26 2.42 -5.57 -2.61
CA ALA A 26 2.49 -4.21 -3.13
C ALA A 26 3.08 -3.23 -2.11
N LEU A 27 2.62 -3.27 -0.85
CA LEU A 27 3.17 -2.42 0.21
C LEU A 27 4.66 -2.68 0.47
N TRP A 28 5.12 -3.93 0.37
CA TRP A 28 6.54 -4.25 0.43
C TRP A 28 7.32 -3.71 -0.77
N GLN A 29 6.72 -3.73 -1.96
CA GLN A 29 7.31 -3.13 -3.16
C GLN A 29 7.40 -1.61 -3.03
N PHE A 30 6.36 -0.94 -2.53
CA PHE A 30 6.40 0.49 -2.25
C PHE A 30 7.48 0.85 -1.24
N ARG A 31 7.57 0.12 -0.12
CA ARG A 31 8.67 0.29 0.85
C ARG A 31 10.05 0.20 0.18
N ASN A 32 10.23 -0.74 -0.75
CA ASN A 32 11.50 -0.90 -1.46
C ASN A 32 11.75 0.25 -2.46
N MET A 33 10.72 0.83 -3.06
CA MET A 33 10.85 2.05 -3.88
C MET A 33 11.27 3.26 -3.03
N ILE A 34 10.71 3.40 -1.82
CA ILE A 34 11.15 4.44 -0.88
C ILE A 34 12.63 4.26 -0.53
N LEU A 35 13.05 3.03 -0.19
CA LEU A 35 14.48 2.74 0.08
C LEU A 35 15.40 2.96 -1.13
N CYS A 36 14.91 2.72 -2.35
CA CYS A 36 15.67 3.01 -3.57
C CYS A 36 16.00 4.50 -3.70
N THR A 37 15.02 5.37 -3.41
CA THR A 37 15.14 6.82 -3.56
C THR A 37 15.78 7.48 -2.33
N MET A 38 15.59 6.89 -1.15
CA MET A 38 16.07 7.35 0.16
C MET A 38 16.65 6.18 0.98
N PRO A 39 17.89 5.74 0.71
CA PRO A 39 18.46 4.53 1.31
C PRO A 39 18.68 4.62 2.82
N ASP A 40 18.83 5.83 3.37
CA ASP A 40 19.06 6.06 4.80
C ASP A 40 17.76 6.24 5.61
N SER A 41 16.59 6.18 4.95
CA SER A 41 15.28 6.28 5.60
C SER A 41 14.84 4.99 6.29
N TRP A 42 13.86 5.11 7.18
CA TRP A 42 13.17 4.01 7.85
C TRP A 42 11.68 4.07 7.50
N PRO A 43 11.24 3.61 6.31
CA PRO A 43 9.93 4.00 5.76
C PRO A 43 8.70 3.70 6.64
N ILE A 44 8.77 2.64 7.45
CA ILE A 44 7.69 2.27 8.37
C ILE A 44 7.63 3.23 9.57
N LEU A 45 8.78 3.70 10.06
CA LEU A 45 8.84 4.62 11.20
C LEU A 45 8.60 6.06 10.72
N ASP A 46 9.27 6.44 9.63
CA ASP A 46 9.31 7.83 9.18
C ASP A 46 8.01 8.29 8.50
N TYR A 47 7.27 7.37 7.85
CA TYR A 47 6.17 7.73 6.92
C TYR A 47 4.85 6.98 7.12
N ALA A 48 4.77 5.94 7.96
CA ALA A 48 3.52 5.17 8.11
C ALA A 48 2.52 5.79 9.10
N ASP A 49 2.95 6.80 9.87
CA ASP A 49 2.15 7.59 10.82
C ASP A 49 2.71 9.02 10.89
N TYR A 50 2.55 9.77 9.80
CA TYR A 50 3.10 11.12 9.63
C TYR A 50 2.02 12.09 9.12
N GLY A 51 1.94 13.26 9.72
CA GLY A 51 1.00 14.30 9.31
C GLY A 51 -0.46 13.83 9.34
N CYS A 52 -1.26 14.34 8.41
CA CYS A 52 -2.68 14.07 8.32
C CYS A 52 -3.06 12.97 7.33
N TYR A 53 -2.16 12.60 6.42
CA TYR A 53 -2.40 11.67 5.32
C TYR A 53 -1.45 10.46 5.30
N CYS A 54 -0.19 10.60 5.70
CA CYS A 54 0.73 9.47 5.63
C CYS A 54 0.39 8.40 6.68
N GLY A 55 -0.31 7.35 6.24
CA GLY A 55 -0.73 6.25 7.09
C GLY A 55 -2.14 5.77 6.75
N LYS A 56 -2.86 5.25 7.75
CA LYS A 56 -4.23 4.80 7.55
C LYS A 56 -5.21 5.96 7.73
N GLY A 57 -5.89 6.35 6.66
CA GLY A 57 -6.97 7.35 6.73
C GLY A 57 -6.72 8.48 5.77
N GLY A 58 -6.45 9.68 6.28
CA GLY A 58 -6.30 10.89 5.47
C GLY A 58 -7.51 11.80 5.55
N SER A 59 -7.33 13.01 6.09
CA SER A 59 -8.37 14.05 6.06
C SER A 59 -7.80 15.44 6.33
N GLY A 60 -8.53 16.47 5.91
CA GLY A 60 -8.21 17.86 6.21
C GLY A 60 -7.15 18.45 5.27
N THR A 61 -6.29 19.30 5.82
CA THR A 61 -5.22 19.98 5.08
C THR A 61 -3.87 19.36 5.42
N PRO A 62 -3.05 18.96 4.42
CA PRO A 62 -1.71 18.45 4.69
C PRO A 62 -0.85 19.44 5.47
N VAL A 63 -0.09 18.95 6.45
CA VAL A 63 0.71 19.80 7.34
C VAL A 63 2.00 20.31 6.72
N ASP A 64 2.49 19.63 5.68
CA ASP A 64 3.65 20.01 4.88
C ASP A 64 3.67 19.31 3.50
N GLU A 65 4.77 19.48 2.75
CA GLU A 65 4.95 18.88 1.43
C GLU A 65 5.06 17.35 1.46
N LEU A 66 5.63 16.77 2.52
CA LEU A 66 5.72 15.31 2.65
C LEU A 66 4.32 14.70 2.87
N ASP A 67 3.52 15.33 3.72
CA ASP A 67 2.13 14.95 3.96
C ASP A 67 1.27 15.15 2.70
N ARG A 68 1.55 16.18 1.90
CA ARG A 68 0.92 16.38 0.58
C ARG A 68 1.27 15.24 -0.39
N CYS A 69 2.48 14.71 -0.36
CA CYS A 69 2.84 13.53 -1.16
C CYS A 69 1.92 12.35 -0.84
N CYS A 70 1.63 12.13 0.45
CA CYS A 70 0.74 11.07 0.92
C CYS A 70 -0.72 11.31 0.51
N GLU A 71 -1.22 12.53 0.62
CA GLU A 71 -2.56 12.87 0.10
C GLU A 71 -2.71 12.55 -1.39
N VAL A 72 -1.70 12.89 -2.19
CA VAL A 72 -1.70 12.59 -3.63
C VAL A 72 -1.64 11.09 -3.87
N HIS A 73 -0.87 10.35 -3.06
CA HIS A 73 -0.78 8.89 -3.12
C HIS A 73 -2.11 8.22 -2.77
N ASP A 74 -2.80 8.66 -1.71
CA ASP A 74 -4.12 8.16 -1.31
C ASP A 74 -5.17 8.38 -2.40
N ARG A 75 -5.14 9.54 -3.05
CA ARG A 75 -6.00 9.82 -4.22
C ARG A 75 -5.66 8.90 -5.39
N CYS A 76 -4.37 8.68 -5.65
CA CYS A 76 -3.93 7.75 -6.70
C CYS A 76 -4.41 6.32 -6.42
N TYR A 77 -4.32 5.85 -5.18
CA TYR A 77 -4.86 4.54 -4.79
C TYR A 77 -6.39 4.48 -4.90
N SER A 78 -7.09 5.56 -4.54
CA SER A 78 -8.54 5.68 -4.70
C SER A 78 -8.96 5.60 -6.18
N ASP A 79 -8.18 6.21 -7.07
CA ASP A 79 -8.39 6.13 -8.52
C ASP A 79 -8.07 4.72 -9.04
N ALA A 80 -7.02 4.07 -8.55
CA ALA A 80 -6.67 2.69 -8.91
C ALA A 80 -7.81 1.72 -8.56
N MET A 81 -8.42 1.87 -7.38
CA MET A 81 -9.57 1.07 -6.95
C MET A 81 -10.83 1.29 -7.79
N GLN A 82 -10.91 2.39 -8.54
CA GLN A 82 -12.03 2.71 -9.43
C GLN A 82 -11.70 2.47 -10.91
N HIS A 83 -10.46 2.11 -11.23
CA HIS A 83 -9.99 2.00 -12.59
C HIS A 83 -10.61 0.77 -13.29
N ASP A 84 -11.20 0.96 -14.47
CA ASP A 84 -11.91 -0.11 -15.22
C ASP A 84 -11.06 -1.35 -15.55
N LYS A 85 -9.73 -1.24 -15.45
CA LYS A 85 -8.79 -2.33 -15.66
C LYS A 85 -8.29 -2.99 -14.38
N CYS A 86 -8.61 -2.43 -13.22
CA CYS A 86 -8.36 -3.03 -11.92
C CYS A 86 -9.66 -3.68 -11.45
N TRP A 87 -9.64 -4.98 -11.15
CA TRP A 87 -10.79 -5.67 -10.60
C TRP A 87 -10.75 -5.55 -9.07
N PRO A 88 -11.54 -4.67 -8.41
CA PRO A 88 -11.27 -4.26 -7.03
C PRO A 88 -11.39 -5.37 -5.97
N ILE A 89 -12.00 -6.50 -6.34
CA ILE A 89 -12.15 -7.69 -5.48
C ILE A 89 -10.85 -8.50 -5.40
N ILE A 90 -9.96 -8.38 -6.41
CA ILE A 90 -8.73 -9.16 -6.56
C ILE A 90 -7.51 -8.21 -6.62
N ASP A 91 -7.64 -7.14 -7.42
CA ASP A 91 -6.58 -6.18 -7.71
C ASP A 91 -6.78 -4.97 -6.79
N ASN A 92 -6.14 -5.02 -5.63
CA ASN A 92 -6.12 -3.94 -4.65
C ASN A 92 -4.72 -3.33 -4.62
N PRO A 93 -4.57 -1.99 -4.61
CA PRO A 93 -3.25 -1.33 -4.59
C PRO A 93 -2.36 -1.69 -3.40
N TYR A 94 -2.90 -2.32 -2.35
CA TYR A 94 -2.16 -2.84 -1.20
C TYR A 94 -1.63 -4.28 -1.40
N THR A 95 -2.16 -5.04 -2.36
CA THR A 95 -1.85 -6.47 -2.56
C THR A 95 -1.38 -6.82 -3.96
N GLU A 96 -1.79 -6.06 -4.97
CA GLU A 96 -1.47 -6.31 -6.38
C GLU A 96 0.02 -6.11 -6.66
N SER A 97 0.67 -7.13 -7.19
CA SER A 97 2.12 -7.10 -7.39
C SER A 97 2.45 -6.59 -8.77
N TYR A 98 3.32 -5.60 -8.87
CA TYR A 98 3.73 -5.03 -10.15
C TYR A 98 5.24 -5.19 -10.39
N ALA A 99 5.69 -5.07 -11.62
CA ALA A 99 7.10 -5.14 -12.00
C ALA A 99 7.75 -3.75 -12.08
N TYR A 100 8.91 -3.58 -11.42
CA TYR A 100 9.70 -2.36 -11.44
C TYR A 100 11.21 -2.67 -11.43
N ASP A 101 12.03 -1.65 -11.69
CA ASP A 101 13.47 -1.64 -11.45
C ASP A 101 13.85 -0.47 -10.53
N CYS A 102 14.93 -0.65 -9.78
CA CYS A 102 15.63 0.39 -9.05
C CYS A 102 17.05 0.52 -9.60
N ASP A 103 17.42 1.72 -10.06
CA ASP A 103 18.82 2.09 -10.24
C ASP A 103 19.31 2.75 -8.95
N GLU A 104 20.02 1.97 -8.12
CA GLU A 104 20.52 2.42 -6.81
C GLU A 104 21.52 3.57 -6.92
N ASN A 105 22.30 3.64 -8.00
CA ASN A 105 23.29 4.69 -8.20
C ASN A 105 22.61 6.02 -8.54
N LEU A 106 21.57 5.97 -9.37
CA LEU A 106 20.77 7.14 -9.74
C LEU A 106 19.63 7.43 -8.75
N ARG A 107 19.41 6.54 -7.77
CA ARG A 107 18.27 6.59 -6.84
C ARG A 107 16.94 6.75 -7.57
N LYS A 108 16.77 5.96 -8.63
CA LYS A 108 15.67 6.12 -9.58
C LYS A 108 14.89 4.82 -9.76
N VAL A 109 13.59 4.89 -9.54
CA VAL A 109 12.65 3.79 -9.79
C VAL A 109 12.05 3.94 -11.19
N THR A 110 11.87 2.81 -11.89
CA THR A 110 11.16 2.75 -13.18
C THR A 110 10.17 1.60 -13.19
N CYS A 111 8.90 1.87 -13.54
CA CYS A 111 7.88 0.85 -13.74
C CYS A 111 8.09 0.13 -15.07
N LYS A 112 8.06 -1.20 -15.07
CA LYS A 112 8.38 -1.99 -16.26
C LYS A 112 7.20 -2.05 -17.24
N SER A 113 7.51 -2.04 -18.53
CA SER A 113 6.53 -2.06 -19.60
C SER A 113 5.77 -3.39 -19.74
N ASN A 114 6.18 -4.44 -19.03
CA ASN A 114 5.47 -5.73 -19.02
C ASN A 114 4.34 -5.79 -17.98
N ASN A 115 4.13 -4.72 -17.22
CA ASN A 115 2.93 -4.55 -16.39
C ASN A 115 1.69 -4.41 -17.27
N ASP A 116 0.58 -4.99 -16.83
CA ASP A 116 -0.73 -4.65 -17.34
C ASP A 116 -1.16 -3.24 -16.92
N ALA A 117 -2.35 -2.83 -17.35
CA ALA A 117 -2.84 -1.48 -17.08
C ALA A 117 -3.07 -1.20 -15.59
N CYS A 118 -3.47 -2.19 -14.79
CA CYS A 118 -3.68 -2.02 -13.35
C CYS A 118 -2.33 -1.99 -12.61
N GLU A 119 -1.48 -2.99 -12.86
CA GLU A 119 -0.13 -3.10 -12.29
C GLU A 119 0.68 -1.82 -12.58
N MET A 120 0.63 -1.31 -13.81
CA MET A 120 1.33 -0.09 -14.21
C MET A 120 0.79 1.14 -13.47
N PHE A 121 -0.52 1.24 -13.32
CA PHE A 121 -1.14 2.36 -12.64
C PHE A 121 -0.72 2.43 -11.17
N ILE A 122 -0.79 1.31 -10.46
CA ILE A 122 -0.38 1.20 -9.05
C ILE A 122 1.13 1.45 -8.91
N CYS A 123 1.94 0.84 -9.78
CA CYS A 123 3.38 1.07 -9.78
C CYS A 123 3.73 2.55 -9.93
N GLU A 124 3.05 3.28 -10.81
CA GLU A 124 3.29 4.72 -11.00
C GLU A 124 2.80 5.57 -9.82
N CYS A 125 1.76 5.15 -9.09
CA CYS A 125 1.40 5.79 -7.81
C CYS A 125 2.58 5.71 -6.83
N ASP A 126 3.11 4.51 -6.64
CA ASP A 126 4.19 4.24 -5.67
C ASP A 126 5.52 4.88 -6.07
N ARG A 127 5.86 4.81 -7.36
CA ARG A 127 7.06 5.45 -7.92
C ARG A 127 7.03 6.96 -7.71
N LYS A 128 5.89 7.61 -7.97
CA LYS A 128 5.73 9.06 -7.80
C LYS A 128 5.75 9.46 -6.33
N ALA A 129 5.14 8.68 -5.45
CA ALA A 129 5.19 8.93 -4.01
C ALA A 129 6.62 8.82 -3.47
N ALA A 130 7.37 7.77 -3.84
CA ALA A 130 8.77 7.62 -3.47
C ALA A 130 9.65 8.79 -3.97
N ASP A 131 9.50 9.19 -5.23
CA ASP A 131 10.18 10.37 -5.78
C ASP A 131 9.81 11.68 -5.05
N CYS A 132 8.55 11.80 -4.61
CA CYS A 132 8.04 12.97 -3.90
C CYS A 132 8.62 13.03 -2.48
N PHE A 133 8.66 11.90 -1.77
CA PHE A 133 9.26 11.82 -0.45
C PHE A 133 10.75 12.21 -0.50
N ALA A 134 11.50 11.73 -1.50
CA ALA A 134 12.92 12.03 -1.68
C ALA A 134 13.24 13.53 -1.90
N ARG A 135 12.24 14.35 -2.23
CA ARG A 135 12.37 15.79 -2.46
C ARG A 135 11.72 16.63 -1.36
N SER A 136 11.02 15.99 -0.43
CA SER A 136 10.27 16.64 0.62
C SER A 136 11.03 16.55 1.94
N PRO A 137 11.23 17.65 2.66
CA PRO A 137 11.83 17.60 3.99
C PRO A 137 10.96 16.77 4.93
N TRP A 138 11.59 15.92 5.73
CA TRP A 138 10.94 15.22 6.82
C TRP A 138 11.04 16.06 8.10
N ASN A 139 9.90 16.25 8.78
CA ASN A 139 9.82 16.99 10.04
C ASN A 139 9.46 16.05 11.21
N PRO A 140 10.35 15.84 12.20
CA PRO A 140 10.07 14.97 13.34
C PRO A 140 8.86 15.43 14.18
N GLU A 141 8.50 16.72 14.16
CA GLU A 141 7.32 17.22 14.90
C GLU A 141 6.00 16.76 14.30
N HIS A 142 6.01 16.24 13.07
CA HIS A 142 4.83 15.73 12.36
C HIS A 142 4.73 14.20 12.41
N GLU A 143 5.66 13.51 13.06
CA GLU A 143 5.45 12.09 13.40
C GLU A 143 4.31 11.94 14.43
N HIS A 144 3.48 10.91 14.26
CA HIS A 144 2.33 10.62 15.13
C HIS A 144 1.42 11.85 15.32
N PHE A 145 1.26 12.65 14.26
CA PHE A 145 0.54 13.92 14.32
C PHE A 145 -0.93 13.67 14.72
N PRO A 146 -1.49 14.40 15.71
CA PRO A 146 -2.83 14.12 16.18
C PRO A 146 -3.88 14.34 15.09
N SER A 147 -4.64 13.30 14.75
CA SER A 147 -5.71 13.41 13.73
C SER A 147 -6.78 14.45 14.07
N SER A 148 -6.98 14.78 15.34
CA SER A 148 -7.86 15.88 15.78
C SER A 148 -7.38 17.27 15.36
N SER A 149 -6.10 17.40 15.00
CA SER A 149 -5.48 18.65 14.54
C SER A 149 -5.54 18.79 13.01
N CYS A 150 -6.01 17.77 12.29
CA CYS A 150 -6.23 17.80 10.86
C CYS A 150 -7.56 18.51 10.57
N GLN A 151 -7.46 19.70 9.97
CA GLN A 151 -8.60 20.61 9.70
C GLN A 151 -9.13 20.47 8.29
#